data_AF-R7HHQ3-F1
#
_entry.id   AF-R7HHQ3-F1
#
_cell.length_a   1.000
_cell.length_b   1.000
_cell.length_c   1.000
_cell.angle_alpha   90.00
_cell.angle_beta   90.00
_cell.angle_gamma   90.00
#
_symmetry.space_group_name_H-M   'P 1'
#
loop_
_entity.id
_entity.type
_entity.pdbx_description
1 polymer ?
#
loop_
_entity_poly.entity_id
_entity_poly.type
_entity_poly.pdbx_seq_one_letter_code
_entity_poly.pdbx_strand_id
1 'polypeptide(L)'
;MVKSKGEAIIANFLYINSIDYEYEKVYEKLMPDNKTYKPDFTLNLGGEEVYVEYFGLSNYKDDELNRYNKIRKIKEDYHARHHTKFIKIDYQRGENLENTLREELTKMGFILKKKTNIEIYNRILDNNEVSQLFPFRDFLYSVIDGIKSSKNRKDYSKLAVKYINTLTSLEETEMCQKQYTYINDFYLYYQKKLYGSENYGFDFSDMIYYSNLYINHIGTNTNLKFQYIIIDEYQDISEDRYILAKNVSTVNTAKVVAVGDDWQSIFSFAGSKIEYTYNFLSYFPTAKILKISKAYRNSRQLIKYSSDFIMKNTDQISKQLLSTKENPSPIKFVFFEEGKEYQKLKELILAIHKNNKNSHILILGRTNKIIDTMYEEPELIDDMETKVKYQGYDDIDIDGMTIHKSKGLTSDEVIIIGLDSRFPKPYYGDFWLKEIYKNNWYEEKIPFAEERRLFYVALTRTKNNVYLLVNKDADNRSPFINEIYNIMINNKESI
;
A
#
# COMPACT_ATOMS: atom_id res chain seq x y z
N MET A 1 1.18 -15.67 -12.07
CA MET A 1 0.06 -15.55 -11.11
C MET A 1 -1.18 -16.12 -11.76
N VAL A 2 -2.01 -16.84 -11.00
CA VAL A 2 -3.26 -17.47 -11.48
C VAL A 2 -4.48 -16.61 -11.17
N LYS A 3 -5.64 -16.88 -11.78
CA LYS A 3 -6.80 -15.98 -11.81
C LYS A 3 -7.75 -16.15 -10.62
N SER A 4 -7.71 -17.28 -9.92
CA SER A 4 -8.61 -17.54 -8.78
C SER A 4 -7.92 -18.19 -7.58
N LYS A 5 -8.55 -18.09 -6.40
CA LYS A 5 -8.10 -18.75 -5.16
C LYS A 5 -8.04 -20.27 -5.30
N GLY A 6 -9.00 -20.87 -6.02
CA GLY A 6 -9.02 -22.31 -6.30
C GLY A 6 -7.88 -22.75 -7.22
N GLU A 7 -7.64 -22.01 -8.30
CA GLU A 7 -6.47 -22.25 -9.15
C GLU A 7 -5.15 -22.08 -8.38
N ALA A 8 -5.07 -21.14 -7.43
CA ALA A 8 -3.87 -20.97 -6.61
C ALA A 8 -3.62 -22.19 -5.71
N ILE A 9 -4.67 -22.79 -5.16
CA ILE A 9 -4.56 -24.05 -4.40
C ILE A 9 -4.06 -25.18 -5.30
N ILE A 10 -4.60 -25.32 -6.52
CA ILE A 10 -4.18 -26.34 -7.49
C ILE A 10 -2.71 -26.15 -7.87
N ALA A 11 -2.32 -24.93 -8.26
CA ALA A 11 -0.96 -24.59 -8.64
C ALA A 11 0.04 -24.90 -7.51
N ASN A 12 -0.31 -24.53 -6.26
CA ASN A 12 0.50 -24.83 -5.08
C ASN A 12 0.60 -26.34 -4.83
N PHE A 13 -0.50 -27.07 -4.94
CA PHE A 13 -0.51 -28.52 -4.76
C PHE A 13 0.39 -29.22 -5.77
N LEU A 14 0.26 -28.89 -7.07
CA LEU A 14 1.08 -29.47 -8.14
C LEU A 14 2.56 -29.20 -7.88
N TYR A 15 2.90 -27.94 -7.58
CA TYR A 15 4.26 -27.54 -7.26
C TYR A 15 4.83 -28.30 -6.04
N ILE A 16 4.08 -28.37 -4.94
CA ILE A 16 4.48 -29.07 -3.70
C ILE A 16 4.72 -30.54 -3.96
N ASN A 17 3.95 -31.18 -4.85
CA ASN A 17 4.09 -32.60 -5.16
C ASN A 17 5.04 -32.90 -6.34
N SER A 18 5.85 -31.91 -6.75
CA SER A 18 6.82 -32.02 -7.86
C SER A 18 6.19 -32.43 -9.19
N ILE A 19 4.98 -31.94 -9.48
CA ILE A 19 4.35 -32.08 -10.79
C ILE A 19 4.58 -30.78 -11.56
N ASP A 20 5.27 -30.88 -12.69
CA ASP A 20 5.45 -29.77 -13.61
C ASP A 20 4.14 -29.44 -14.33
N TYR A 21 3.88 -28.15 -14.49
CA TYR A 21 2.66 -27.65 -15.11
C TYR A 21 2.89 -26.38 -15.90
N GLU A 22 2.08 -26.18 -16.93
CA GLU A 22 1.94 -24.92 -17.67
C GLU A 22 0.54 -24.36 -17.40
N TYR A 23 0.45 -23.09 -16.98
CA TYR A 23 -0.81 -22.42 -16.69
C TYR A 23 -1.33 -21.69 -17.93
N GLU A 24 -2.61 -21.90 -18.27
CA GLU A 24 -3.26 -21.33 -19.47
C GLU A 24 -2.47 -21.54 -20.78
N LYS A 25 -1.85 -22.72 -20.95
CA LYS A 25 -1.19 -23.11 -22.19
C LYS A 25 -2.20 -23.06 -23.33
N VAL A 26 -1.83 -22.42 -24.44
CA VAL A 26 -2.69 -22.37 -25.63
C VAL A 26 -2.83 -23.78 -26.19
N TYR A 27 -4.06 -24.28 -26.26
CA TYR A 27 -4.35 -25.55 -26.91
C TYR A 27 -4.18 -25.41 -28.43
N GLU A 28 -3.51 -26.37 -29.07
CA GLU A 28 -3.12 -26.28 -30.49
C GLU A 28 -4.32 -26.21 -31.45
N LYS A 29 -5.49 -26.73 -31.05
CA LYS A 29 -6.70 -26.76 -31.88
C LYS A 29 -7.74 -25.76 -31.39
N LEU A 30 -8.45 -25.14 -32.34
CA LEU A 30 -9.58 -24.25 -32.02
C LEU A 30 -10.77 -25.06 -31.48
N MET A 31 -11.56 -24.40 -30.64
CA MET A 31 -12.87 -24.91 -30.23
C MET A 31 -13.87 -24.84 -31.39
N PRO A 32 -15.00 -25.56 -31.32
CA PRO A 32 -16.03 -25.53 -32.36
C PRO A 32 -16.62 -24.15 -32.65
N ASP A 33 -16.45 -23.19 -31.72
CA ASP A 33 -16.85 -21.79 -31.86
C ASP A 33 -15.73 -20.87 -32.41
N ASN A 34 -14.67 -21.46 -32.97
CA ASN A 34 -13.49 -20.77 -33.50
C ASN A 34 -12.68 -19.96 -32.47
N LYS A 35 -12.89 -20.21 -31.17
CA LYS A 35 -12.10 -19.55 -30.12
C LYS A 35 -10.88 -20.37 -29.72
N THR A 36 -9.82 -19.65 -29.34
CA THR A 36 -8.65 -20.22 -28.69
C THR A 36 -9.04 -20.78 -27.33
N TYR A 37 -8.74 -22.06 -27.11
CA TYR A 37 -8.93 -22.71 -25.82
C TYR A 37 -7.64 -22.69 -25.01
N LYS A 38 -7.75 -22.42 -23.72
CA LYS A 38 -6.67 -22.48 -22.75
C LYS A 38 -7.19 -23.26 -21.55
N PRO A 39 -6.82 -24.55 -21.38
CA PRO A 39 -7.09 -25.26 -20.14
C PRO A 39 -6.37 -24.55 -18.98
N ASP A 40 -6.94 -24.60 -17.78
CA ASP A 40 -6.36 -23.92 -16.61
C ASP A 40 -4.94 -24.41 -16.34
N PHE A 41 -4.73 -25.73 -16.35
CA PHE A 41 -3.39 -26.33 -16.24
C PHE A 41 -3.18 -27.42 -17.28
N THR A 42 -1.98 -27.47 -17.85
CA THR A 42 -1.49 -28.58 -18.66
C THR A 42 -0.33 -29.24 -17.93
N LEU A 43 -0.45 -30.53 -17.65
CA LEU A 43 0.54 -31.36 -16.98
C LEU A 43 1.19 -32.32 -17.99
N ASN A 44 2.32 -32.92 -17.62
CA ASN A 44 2.96 -33.96 -18.41
C ASN A 44 3.03 -35.28 -17.61
N LEU A 45 2.51 -36.36 -18.18
CA LEU A 45 2.64 -37.71 -17.64
C LEU A 45 3.35 -38.61 -18.66
N GLY A 46 4.66 -38.81 -18.48
CA GLY A 46 5.45 -39.72 -19.30
C GLY A 46 5.53 -39.33 -20.78
N GLY A 47 5.48 -38.03 -21.09
CA GLY A 47 5.49 -37.50 -22.46
C GLY A 47 4.12 -37.14 -23.02
N GLU A 48 3.03 -37.50 -22.33
CA GLU A 48 1.66 -37.18 -22.75
C GLU A 48 1.08 -36.01 -21.95
N GLU A 49 0.39 -35.09 -22.63
CA GLU A 49 -0.27 -33.96 -21.99
C GLU A 49 -1.55 -34.39 -21.26
N VAL A 50 -1.72 -33.90 -20.03
CA VAL A 50 -2.93 -34.07 -19.21
C VAL A 50 -3.49 -32.70 -18.89
N TYR A 51 -4.74 -32.46 -19.24
CA TYR A 51 -5.38 -31.16 -19.05
C TYR A 51 -6.22 -31.18 -17.77
N VAL A 52 -6.07 -30.14 -16.94
CA VAL A 52 -6.85 -29.94 -15.72
C VAL A 52 -7.70 -28.68 -15.88
N GLU A 53 -8.99 -28.82 -15.60
CA GLU A 53 -9.93 -27.71 -15.58
C GLU A 53 -10.59 -27.60 -14.21
N TYR A 54 -10.56 -26.39 -13.67
CA TYR A 54 -11.12 -26.02 -12.38
C TYR A 54 -12.47 -25.32 -12.55
N PHE A 55 -13.49 -25.97 -12.03
CA PHE A 55 -14.87 -25.56 -12.10
C PHE A 55 -15.34 -25.22 -10.67
N GLY A 56 -15.21 -23.94 -10.28
CA GLY A 56 -15.68 -23.47 -8.98
C GLY A 56 -17.17 -23.13 -8.98
N LEU A 57 -18.00 -23.96 -8.36
CA LEU A 57 -19.48 -23.81 -8.36
C LEU A 57 -20.01 -22.73 -7.41
N SER A 58 -19.22 -22.24 -6.46
CA SER A 58 -19.73 -21.66 -5.21
C SER A 58 -20.33 -20.25 -5.28
N ASN A 59 -20.37 -19.58 -6.44
CA ASN A 59 -20.75 -18.15 -6.53
C ASN A 59 -21.82 -17.81 -7.57
N TYR A 60 -22.41 -18.78 -8.25
CA TYR A 60 -23.33 -18.49 -9.37
C TYR A 60 -24.80 -18.42 -8.92
N LYS A 61 -25.53 -17.40 -9.40
CA LYS A 61 -27.01 -17.35 -9.32
C LYS A 61 -27.63 -18.40 -10.26
N ASP A 62 -28.90 -18.77 -10.05
CA ASP A 62 -29.59 -19.86 -10.78
C ASP A 62 -29.52 -19.71 -12.33
N ASP A 63 -29.54 -18.47 -12.82
CA ASP A 63 -29.42 -18.10 -14.23
C ASP A 63 -27.98 -18.24 -14.79
N GLU A 64 -26.97 -18.04 -13.95
CA GLU A 64 -25.56 -18.24 -14.31
C GLU A 64 -25.15 -19.71 -14.30
N LEU A 65 -25.78 -20.53 -13.45
CA LEU A 65 -25.53 -21.97 -13.34
C LEU A 65 -25.83 -22.73 -14.65
N ASN A 66 -26.87 -22.32 -15.38
CA ASN A 66 -27.23 -22.90 -16.67
C ASN A 66 -26.18 -22.60 -17.75
N ARG A 67 -25.65 -21.36 -17.79
CA ARG A 67 -24.58 -20.97 -18.71
C ARG A 67 -23.27 -21.68 -18.37
N TYR A 68 -22.96 -21.78 -17.09
CA TYR A 68 -21.82 -22.52 -16.56
C TYR A 68 -21.84 -23.99 -16.96
N ASN A 69 -22.95 -24.70 -16.72
CA ASN A 69 -23.10 -26.11 -17.08
C ASN A 69 -22.95 -26.34 -18.58
N LYS A 70 -23.44 -25.40 -19.40
CA LYS A 70 -23.28 -25.44 -20.86
C LYS A 70 -21.81 -25.32 -21.28
N ILE A 71 -21.07 -24.36 -20.72
CA ILE A 71 -19.64 -24.17 -21.02
C ILE A 71 -18.82 -25.39 -20.58
N ARG A 72 -19.07 -25.88 -19.37
CA ARG A 72 -18.42 -27.09 -18.84
C ARG A 72 -18.63 -28.29 -19.76
N LYS A 73 -19.88 -28.58 -20.14
CA LYS A 73 -20.20 -29.72 -21.01
C LYS A 73 -19.52 -29.61 -22.37
N ILE A 74 -19.41 -28.40 -22.94
CA ILE A 74 -18.67 -28.17 -24.19
C ILE A 74 -17.20 -28.60 -24.04
N LYS A 75 -16.53 -28.23 -22.93
CA LYS A 75 -15.14 -28.61 -22.67
C LYS A 75 -15.00 -30.13 -22.47
N GLU A 76 -15.89 -30.74 -21.68
CA GLU A 76 -15.92 -32.21 -21.46
C GLU A 76 -16.09 -32.97 -22.79
N ASP A 77 -17.11 -32.61 -23.58
CA ASP A 77 -17.41 -33.23 -24.87
C ASP A 77 -16.28 -33.03 -25.89
N TYR A 78 -15.55 -31.91 -25.78
CA TYR A 78 -14.40 -31.63 -26.64
C TYR A 78 -13.21 -32.55 -26.31
N HIS A 79 -12.86 -32.67 -25.04
CA HIS A 79 -11.78 -33.56 -24.59
C HIS A 79 -12.11 -35.04 -24.86
N ALA A 80 -13.38 -35.44 -24.70
CA ALA A 80 -13.84 -36.78 -25.04
C ALA A 80 -13.69 -37.10 -26.54
N ARG A 81 -14.08 -36.16 -27.43
CA ARG A 81 -13.96 -36.32 -28.89
C ARG A 81 -12.51 -36.39 -29.39
N HIS A 82 -11.59 -35.74 -28.69
CA HIS A 82 -10.17 -35.72 -29.05
C HIS A 82 -9.35 -36.78 -28.30
N HIS A 83 -9.99 -37.65 -27.51
CA HIS A 83 -9.35 -38.71 -26.73
C HIS A 83 -8.18 -38.22 -25.86
N THR A 84 -8.28 -37.00 -25.32
CA THR A 84 -7.23 -36.42 -24.47
C THR A 84 -7.36 -36.91 -23.02
N LYS A 85 -6.25 -36.96 -22.29
CA LYS A 85 -6.28 -37.15 -20.83
C LYS A 85 -6.76 -35.87 -20.16
N PHE A 86 -7.88 -35.97 -19.42
CA PHE A 86 -8.57 -34.82 -18.86
C PHE A 86 -8.95 -35.09 -17.40
N ILE A 87 -8.59 -34.17 -16.51
CA ILE A 87 -8.98 -34.16 -15.11
C ILE A 87 -9.94 -33.00 -14.89
N LYS A 88 -11.14 -33.33 -14.42
CA LYS A 88 -12.14 -32.36 -14.03
C LYS A 88 -12.11 -32.16 -12.52
N ILE A 89 -12.05 -30.90 -12.10
CA ILE A 89 -12.17 -30.55 -10.69
C ILE A 89 -13.39 -29.68 -10.50
N ASP A 90 -14.46 -30.29 -10.00
CA ASP A 90 -15.71 -29.62 -9.67
C ASP A 90 -15.71 -29.34 -8.17
N TYR A 91 -15.51 -28.07 -7.80
CA TYR A 91 -15.36 -27.69 -6.39
C TYR A 91 -16.63 -27.07 -5.86
N GLN A 92 -17.17 -27.65 -4.78
CA GLN A 92 -18.22 -27.05 -3.97
C GLN A 92 -17.66 -26.46 -2.68
N ARG A 93 -18.30 -25.39 -2.19
CA ARG A 93 -17.88 -24.70 -0.96
C ARG A 93 -17.93 -25.67 0.22
N GLY A 94 -16.79 -25.89 0.88
CA GLY A 94 -16.65 -26.82 2.00
C GLY A 94 -15.99 -28.16 1.66
N GLU A 95 -15.77 -28.46 0.38
CA GLU A 95 -15.00 -29.63 -0.04
C GLU A 95 -13.49 -29.41 0.15
N ASN A 96 -12.73 -30.51 0.21
CA ASN A 96 -11.27 -30.45 0.28
C ASN A 96 -10.67 -30.62 -1.13
N LEU A 97 -10.45 -29.47 -1.78
CA LEU A 97 -9.91 -29.38 -3.14
C LEU A 97 -8.60 -30.15 -3.33
N GLU A 98 -7.70 -30.12 -2.34
CA GLU A 98 -6.41 -30.80 -2.41
C GLU A 98 -6.57 -32.32 -2.39
N ASN A 99 -7.52 -32.84 -1.63
CA ASN A 99 -7.81 -34.28 -1.60
C ASN A 99 -8.41 -34.74 -2.92
N THR A 100 -9.38 -34.01 -3.48
CA THR A 100 -9.95 -34.32 -4.79
C THR A 100 -8.87 -34.34 -5.87
N LEU A 101 -8.02 -33.32 -5.92
CA LEU A 101 -6.91 -33.25 -6.86
C LEU A 101 -5.92 -34.41 -6.67
N ARG A 102 -5.62 -34.79 -5.41
CA ARG A 102 -4.75 -35.93 -5.09
C ARG A 102 -5.30 -37.23 -5.67
N GLU A 103 -6.59 -37.51 -5.46
CA GLU A 103 -7.24 -38.72 -5.94
C GLU A 103 -7.23 -38.80 -7.46
N GLU A 104 -7.62 -37.73 -8.15
CA GLU A 104 -7.69 -37.70 -9.61
C GLU A 104 -6.30 -37.84 -10.27
N LEU A 105 -5.28 -37.16 -9.73
CA LEU A 105 -3.91 -37.31 -10.20
C LEU A 105 -3.38 -38.74 -9.99
N THR A 106 -3.66 -39.34 -8.83
CA THR A 106 -3.21 -40.71 -8.52
C THR A 106 -3.93 -41.73 -9.41
N LYS A 107 -5.24 -41.56 -9.67
CA LYS A 107 -6.00 -42.40 -10.61
C LYS A 107 -5.43 -42.32 -12.03
N MET A 108 -4.96 -41.15 -12.44
CA MET A 108 -4.30 -40.97 -13.74
C MET A 108 -2.87 -41.52 -13.80
N GLY A 109 -2.29 -41.92 -12.66
CA GLY A 109 -0.96 -42.54 -12.57
C GLY A 109 0.18 -41.57 -12.22
N PHE A 110 -0.12 -40.34 -11.77
CA PHE A 110 0.91 -39.44 -11.26
C PHE A 110 1.49 -39.94 -9.94
N ILE A 111 2.82 -39.86 -9.80
CA ILE A 111 3.51 -40.14 -8.54
C ILE A 111 3.70 -38.82 -7.79
N LEU A 112 3.08 -38.71 -6.63
CA LEU A 112 3.13 -37.50 -5.81
C LEU A 112 4.38 -37.50 -4.92
N LYS A 113 5.43 -36.80 -5.34
CA LYS A 113 6.66 -36.65 -4.56
C LYS A 113 6.70 -35.28 -3.90
N LYS A 114 6.26 -35.23 -2.64
CA LYS A 114 6.26 -34.01 -1.84
C LYS A 114 7.67 -33.45 -1.69
N LYS A 115 7.86 -32.20 -2.11
CA LYS A 115 9.08 -31.42 -1.86
C LYS A 115 9.27 -31.22 -0.36
N THR A 116 10.52 -31.26 0.06
CA THR A 116 10.90 -30.85 1.41
C THR A 116 10.64 -29.35 1.59
N ASN A 117 10.45 -28.93 2.84
CA ASN A 117 10.30 -27.50 3.14
C ASN A 117 11.54 -26.69 2.72
N ILE A 118 12.74 -27.28 2.74
CA ILE A 118 13.99 -26.63 2.32
C ILE A 118 13.98 -26.36 0.81
N GLU A 119 13.53 -27.33 -0.01
CA GLU A 119 13.41 -27.13 -1.46
C GLU A 119 12.39 -26.05 -1.81
N ILE A 120 11.25 -26.03 -1.12
CA ILE A 120 10.22 -25.00 -1.30
C ILE A 120 10.78 -23.63 -0.90
N TYR A 121 11.41 -23.56 0.28
CA TYR A 121 11.99 -22.34 0.81
C TYR A 121 13.06 -21.76 -0.11
N ASN A 122 14.01 -22.58 -0.57
CA ASN A 122 15.09 -22.14 -1.46
C ASN A 122 14.58 -21.59 -2.80
N ARG A 123 13.45 -22.11 -3.32
CA ARG A 123 12.84 -21.55 -4.53
C ARG A 123 12.14 -20.22 -4.28
N ILE A 124 11.50 -20.05 -3.12
CA ILE A 124 10.88 -18.77 -2.72
C ILE A 124 11.97 -17.72 -2.45
N LEU A 125 13.10 -18.15 -1.91
CA LEU A 125 14.27 -17.35 -1.57
C LEU A 125 15.07 -16.81 -2.75
N ASP A 126 14.57 -16.90 -4.00
CA ASP A 126 15.26 -16.32 -5.15
C ASP A 126 15.84 -14.96 -4.77
N ASN A 127 17.17 -14.83 -4.80
CA ASN A 127 17.90 -13.70 -4.21
C ASN A 127 17.67 -12.39 -5.00
N ASN A 128 16.77 -12.41 -5.97
CA ASN A 128 16.27 -11.25 -6.65
C ASN A 128 15.36 -10.42 -5.73
N GLU A 129 15.55 -9.10 -5.71
CA GLU A 129 14.75 -8.14 -4.94
C GLU A 129 13.25 -8.21 -5.25
N VAL A 130 12.88 -8.72 -6.43
CA VAL A 130 11.49 -8.93 -6.86
C VAL A 130 10.87 -10.22 -6.26
N SER A 131 11.63 -11.00 -5.48
CA SER A 131 11.11 -12.16 -4.78
C SER A 131 9.98 -11.76 -3.84
N GLN A 132 8.88 -12.52 -3.89
CA GLN A 132 7.73 -12.37 -2.98
C GLN A 132 8.10 -12.47 -1.50
N LEU A 133 9.29 -13.01 -1.18
CA LEU A 133 9.80 -13.06 0.18
C LEU A 133 10.07 -11.68 0.76
N PHE A 134 10.63 -10.74 -0.02
CA PHE A 134 10.99 -9.41 0.49
C PHE A 134 9.75 -8.59 0.87
N PRO A 135 8.71 -8.47 0.02
CA PRO A 135 7.46 -7.85 0.42
C PRO A 135 6.79 -8.55 1.61
N PHE A 136 6.84 -9.88 1.69
CA PHE A 136 6.27 -10.62 2.83
C PHE A 136 7.05 -10.37 4.13
N ARG A 137 8.38 -10.33 4.07
CA ARG A 137 9.26 -9.95 5.18
C ARG A 137 8.91 -8.54 5.67
N ASP A 138 8.82 -7.57 4.75
CA ASP A 138 8.53 -6.18 5.10
C ASP A 138 7.13 -6.03 5.69
N PHE A 139 6.16 -6.80 5.18
CA PHE A 139 4.85 -6.93 5.79
C PHE A 139 4.93 -7.45 7.23
N LEU A 140 5.66 -8.55 7.48
CA LEU A 140 5.82 -9.09 8.83
C LEU A 140 6.50 -8.08 9.78
N TYR A 141 7.52 -7.35 9.31
CA TYR A 141 8.12 -6.29 10.12
C TYR A 141 7.14 -5.16 10.43
N SER A 142 6.31 -4.73 9.47
CA SER A 142 5.27 -3.72 9.71
C SER A 142 4.25 -4.19 10.76
N VAL A 143 3.92 -5.48 10.76
CA VAL A 143 3.01 -6.09 11.74
C VAL A 143 3.65 -6.10 13.13
N ILE A 144 4.92 -6.50 13.25
CA ILE A 144 5.65 -6.48 14.52
C ILE A 144 5.76 -5.05 15.06
N ASP A 145 6.10 -4.08 14.21
CA ASP A 145 6.20 -2.69 14.63
C ASP A 145 4.86 -2.16 15.15
N GLY A 146 3.75 -2.50 14.46
CA GLY A 146 2.39 -2.20 14.93
C GLY A 146 2.07 -2.83 16.28
N ILE A 147 2.47 -4.09 16.52
CA ILE A 147 2.33 -4.76 17.82
C ILE A 147 3.12 -4.01 18.89
N LYS A 148 4.39 -3.70 18.63
CA LYS A 148 5.34 -3.16 19.63
C LYS A 148 5.10 -1.70 19.96
N SER A 149 4.59 -0.91 19.01
CA SER A 149 4.20 0.49 19.17
C SER A 149 2.79 0.69 19.75
N SER A 150 2.10 -0.41 20.08
CA SER A 150 0.77 -0.37 20.67
C SER A 150 0.84 -0.39 22.20
N LYS A 151 0.00 0.42 22.85
CA LYS A 151 -0.25 0.33 24.30
C LYS A 151 -0.64 -1.07 24.78
N ASN A 152 -1.25 -1.86 23.88
CA ASN A 152 -1.69 -3.22 24.15
C ASN A 152 -0.64 -4.29 23.81
N ARG A 153 0.62 -3.92 23.57
CA ARG A 153 1.69 -4.85 23.14
C ARG A 153 1.82 -6.12 24.01
N LYS A 154 1.53 -6.03 25.31
CA LYS A 154 1.59 -7.18 26.24
C LYS A 154 0.42 -8.14 26.08
N ASP A 155 -0.74 -7.63 25.66
CA ASP A 155 -1.99 -8.38 25.54
C ASP A 155 -2.43 -8.56 24.08
N TYR A 156 -1.56 -8.24 23.11
CA TYR A 156 -1.81 -8.37 21.67
C TYR A 156 -2.43 -9.73 21.31
N SER A 157 -1.86 -10.84 21.81
CA SER A 157 -2.33 -12.19 21.52
C SER A 157 -3.77 -12.41 21.98
N LYS A 158 -4.13 -11.91 23.17
CA LYS A 158 -5.50 -11.99 23.70
C LYS A 158 -6.46 -11.16 22.86
N LEU A 159 -6.05 -9.96 22.45
CA LEU A 159 -6.89 -9.09 21.62
C LEU A 159 -7.09 -9.66 20.21
N ALA A 160 -6.06 -10.28 19.64
CA ALA A 160 -6.13 -10.97 18.36
C ALA A 160 -7.14 -12.11 18.40
N VAL A 161 -7.04 -12.99 19.40
CA VAL A 161 -8.02 -14.06 19.60
C VAL A 161 -9.42 -13.51 19.84
N LYS A 162 -9.56 -12.44 20.64
CA LYS A 162 -10.85 -11.78 20.87
C LYS A 162 -11.47 -11.30 19.56
N TYR A 163 -10.70 -10.62 18.71
CA TYR A 163 -11.17 -10.14 17.41
C TYR A 163 -11.63 -11.30 16.52
N ILE A 164 -10.82 -12.36 16.38
CA ILE A 164 -11.16 -13.53 15.56
C ILE A 164 -12.49 -14.15 16.02
N ASN A 165 -12.72 -14.21 17.33
CA ASN A 165 -13.97 -14.74 17.89
C ASN A 165 -15.20 -13.84 17.65
N THR A 166 -15.02 -12.58 17.22
CA THR A 166 -16.15 -11.72 16.83
C THR A 166 -16.59 -11.90 15.38
N LEU A 167 -15.78 -12.60 14.56
CA LEU A 167 -16.09 -12.85 13.16
C LEU A 167 -17.24 -13.85 13.03
N THR A 168 -18.19 -13.54 12.15
CA THR A 168 -19.39 -14.36 11.91
C THR A 168 -19.22 -15.33 10.76
N SER A 169 -18.33 -15.04 9.81
CA SER A 169 -18.03 -15.89 8.65
C SER A 169 -17.01 -16.95 9.01
N LEU A 170 -17.38 -18.23 8.94
CA LEU A 170 -16.48 -19.36 9.19
C LEU A 170 -15.20 -19.29 8.34
N GLU A 171 -15.33 -18.92 7.06
CA GLU A 171 -14.19 -18.80 6.15
C GLU A 171 -13.23 -17.67 6.57
N GLU A 172 -13.77 -16.52 7.01
CA GLU A 172 -12.94 -15.42 7.49
C GLU A 172 -12.26 -15.77 8.81
N THR A 173 -12.97 -16.44 9.72
CA THR A 173 -12.44 -16.92 10.99
C THR A 173 -11.27 -17.87 10.76
N GLU A 174 -11.43 -18.89 9.91
CA GLU A 174 -10.36 -19.83 9.60
C GLU A 174 -9.14 -19.15 8.96
N MET A 175 -9.37 -18.19 8.06
CA MET A 175 -8.31 -17.43 7.41
C MET A 175 -7.54 -16.56 8.42
N CYS A 176 -8.25 -15.80 9.26
CA CYS A 176 -7.64 -14.95 10.28
C CYS A 176 -6.89 -15.79 11.33
N GLN A 177 -7.44 -16.95 11.71
CA GLN A 177 -6.79 -17.87 12.63
C GLN A 177 -5.46 -18.39 12.08
N LYS A 178 -5.42 -18.80 10.80
CA LYS A 178 -4.18 -19.22 10.12
C LYS A 178 -3.16 -18.09 10.08
N GLN A 179 -3.58 -16.89 9.69
CA GLN A 179 -2.71 -15.71 9.66
C GLN A 179 -2.15 -15.38 11.04
N TYR A 180 -2.99 -15.41 12.08
CA TYR A 180 -2.58 -15.19 13.46
C TYR A 180 -1.51 -16.17 13.92
N THR A 181 -1.67 -17.46 13.64
CA THR A 181 -0.67 -18.48 14.01
C THR A 181 0.70 -18.12 13.45
N TYR A 182 0.82 -17.85 12.15
CA TYR A 182 2.11 -17.51 11.53
C TYR A 182 2.69 -16.20 12.07
N ILE A 183 1.87 -15.18 12.27
CA ILE A 183 2.31 -13.89 12.81
C ILE A 183 2.78 -14.03 14.25
N ASN A 184 2.04 -14.77 15.07
CA ASN A 184 2.39 -14.99 16.46
C ASN A 184 3.69 -15.80 16.58
N ASP A 185 3.85 -16.86 15.80
CA ASP A 185 5.08 -17.67 15.79
C ASP A 185 6.29 -16.83 15.35
N PHE A 186 6.12 -16.01 14.31
CA PHE A 186 7.16 -15.10 13.85
C PHE A 186 7.50 -14.03 14.90
N TYR A 187 6.49 -13.43 15.54
CA TYR A 187 6.68 -12.45 16.61
C TYR A 187 7.41 -13.04 17.82
N LEU A 188 7.04 -14.24 18.27
CA LEU A 188 7.71 -14.94 19.36
C LEU A 188 9.17 -15.27 19.00
N TYR A 189 9.42 -15.75 17.78
CA TYR A 189 10.76 -16.00 17.29
C TYR A 189 11.59 -14.70 17.25
N TYR A 190 11.03 -13.62 16.70
CA TYR A 190 11.67 -12.31 16.60
C TYR A 190 12.05 -11.78 17.99
N GLN A 191 11.12 -11.78 18.94
CA GLN A 191 11.36 -11.34 20.32
C GLN A 191 12.42 -12.22 21.01
N LYS A 192 12.39 -13.54 20.79
CA LYS A 192 13.42 -14.46 21.32
C LYS A 192 14.80 -14.16 20.75
N LYS A 193 14.91 -13.84 19.46
CA LYS A 193 16.18 -13.44 18.85
C LYS A 193 16.68 -12.11 19.37
N LEU A 194 15.78 -11.15 19.56
CA LEU A 194 16.10 -9.81 20.03
C LEU A 194 16.59 -9.80 21.48
N TYR A 195 15.92 -10.53 22.40
CA TYR A 195 16.28 -10.54 23.82
C TYR A 195 17.12 -11.74 24.28
N GLY A 196 17.08 -12.85 23.55
CA GLY A 196 17.66 -14.13 23.96
C GLY A 196 18.92 -14.55 23.20
N SER A 197 19.49 -13.66 22.38
CA SER A 197 20.81 -13.87 21.79
C SER A 197 21.90 -13.35 22.73
N GLU A 198 23.15 -13.76 22.53
CA GLU A 198 24.32 -13.28 23.30
C GLU A 198 24.48 -11.75 23.23
N ASN A 199 23.91 -11.12 22.19
CA ASN A 199 23.83 -9.67 22.01
C ASN A 199 22.39 -9.21 22.24
N TYR A 200 22.09 -8.84 23.48
CA TYR A 200 20.81 -8.24 23.84
C TYR A 200 20.53 -6.99 22.99
N GLY A 201 19.44 -6.99 22.24
CA GLY A 201 19.05 -5.91 21.34
C GLY A 201 17.75 -5.24 21.74
N PHE A 202 17.59 -3.98 21.33
CA PHE A 202 16.33 -3.26 21.32
C PHE A 202 16.07 -2.74 19.91
N ASP A 203 14.81 -2.73 19.49
CA ASP A 203 14.39 -1.90 18.38
C ASP A 203 13.90 -0.52 18.87
N PHE A 204 13.63 0.37 17.93
CA PHE A 204 13.23 1.73 18.25
C PHE A 204 11.95 1.78 19.09
N SER A 205 10.97 0.94 18.77
CA SER A 205 9.69 0.86 19.48
C SER A 205 9.87 0.35 20.91
N ASP A 206 10.80 -0.58 21.14
CA ASP A 206 11.23 -0.95 22.49
C ASP A 206 11.90 0.19 23.24
N MET A 207 12.81 0.95 22.61
CA MET A 207 13.48 2.06 23.27
C MET A 207 12.46 3.08 23.82
N ILE A 208 11.43 3.41 23.04
CA ILE A 208 10.36 4.33 23.49
C ILE A 208 9.57 3.70 24.64
N TYR A 209 9.17 2.43 24.51
CA TYR A 209 8.39 1.74 25.52
C TYR A 209 9.14 1.62 26.87
N TYR A 210 10.40 1.18 26.85
CA TYR A 210 11.20 1.05 28.07
C TYR A 210 11.58 2.42 28.66
N SER A 211 11.75 3.45 27.82
CA SER A 211 11.91 4.82 28.31
C SER A 211 10.68 5.28 29.09
N ASN A 212 9.48 4.99 28.59
CA ASN A 212 8.23 5.27 29.31
C ASN A 212 8.17 4.53 30.65
N LEU A 213 8.51 3.23 30.68
CA LEU A 213 8.56 2.47 31.94
C LEU A 213 9.58 3.06 32.92
N TYR A 214 10.77 3.43 32.43
CA TYR A 214 11.83 4.00 33.25
C TYR A 214 11.41 5.34 33.87
N ILE A 215 10.86 6.26 33.06
CA ILE A 215 10.37 7.55 33.54
C ILE A 215 9.24 7.38 34.58
N ASN A 216 8.33 6.43 34.36
CA ASN A 216 7.28 6.13 35.33
C ASN A 216 7.83 5.51 36.63
N HIS A 217 8.88 4.69 36.53
CA HIS A 217 9.50 4.03 37.68
C HIS A 217 10.25 5.02 38.58
N ILE A 218 11.06 5.90 37.97
CA ILE A 218 11.84 6.90 38.74
C ILE A 218 10.94 8.00 39.33
N GLY A 219 9.78 8.27 38.72
CA GLY A 219 8.87 9.34 39.15
C GLY A 219 9.61 10.67 39.28
N THR A 220 9.36 11.42 40.37
CA THR A 220 10.08 12.67 40.67
C THR A 220 11.47 12.45 41.29
N ASN A 221 11.85 11.21 41.60
CA ASN A 221 13.12 10.86 42.24
C ASN A 221 14.21 10.62 41.18
N THR A 222 14.50 11.65 40.38
CA THR A 222 15.45 11.54 39.29
C THR A 222 16.44 12.70 39.24
N ASN A 223 17.66 12.40 38.78
CA ASN A 223 18.68 13.39 38.43
C ASN A 223 18.52 13.91 36.99
N LEU A 224 17.50 13.47 36.26
CA LEU A 224 17.15 14.05 34.97
C LEU A 224 16.73 15.51 35.18
N LYS A 225 17.31 16.43 34.40
CA LYS A 225 17.09 17.88 34.51
C LYS A 225 16.76 18.49 33.15
N PHE A 226 15.84 17.85 32.42
CA PHE A 226 15.39 18.39 31.14
C PHE A 226 14.57 19.66 31.38
N GLN A 227 14.99 20.79 30.82
CA GLN A 227 14.24 22.04 30.93
C GLN A 227 13.27 22.24 29.76
N TYR A 228 13.60 21.68 28.60
CA TYR A 228 12.85 21.82 27.36
C TYR A 228 12.80 20.48 26.62
N ILE A 229 11.66 20.21 25.99
CA ILE A 229 11.46 19.11 25.05
C ILE A 229 11.03 19.74 23.74
N ILE A 230 11.84 19.59 22.71
CA ILE A 230 11.54 20.12 21.37
C ILE A 230 11.14 18.94 20.49
N ILE A 231 9.95 19.02 19.91
CA ILE A 231 9.39 17.99 19.04
C ILE A 231 9.14 18.65 17.70
N ASP A 232 9.92 18.26 16.71
CA ASP A 232 9.68 18.62 15.31
C ASP A 232 8.74 17.61 14.66
N GLU A 233 8.06 18.02 13.58
CA GLU A 233 7.09 17.19 12.85
C GLU A 233 6.03 16.52 13.77
N TYR A 234 5.52 17.28 14.75
CA TYR A 234 4.59 16.79 15.78
C TYR A 234 3.31 16.16 15.21
N GLN A 235 2.92 16.51 13.98
CA GLN A 235 1.80 15.88 13.30
C GLN A 235 1.98 14.36 13.08
N ASP A 236 3.22 13.88 13.07
CA ASP A 236 3.54 12.47 12.87
C ASP A 236 3.73 11.72 14.20
N ILE A 237 3.34 12.32 15.33
CA ILE A 237 3.52 11.71 16.66
C ILE A 237 2.62 10.48 16.86
N SER A 238 3.18 9.41 17.43
CA SER A 238 2.45 8.22 17.88
C SER A 238 2.04 8.34 19.37
N GLU A 239 1.11 7.50 19.82
CA GLU A 239 0.64 7.47 21.22
C GLU A 239 1.81 7.30 22.22
N ASP A 240 2.71 6.34 21.98
CA ASP A 240 3.83 6.07 22.89
C ASP A 240 4.84 7.23 22.96
N ARG A 241 5.11 7.90 21.83
CA ARG A 241 6.00 9.08 21.79
C ARG A 241 5.37 10.27 22.51
N TYR A 242 4.07 10.47 22.35
CA TYR A 242 3.32 11.48 23.10
C TYR A 242 3.37 11.20 24.61
N ILE A 243 3.09 9.95 25.03
CA ILE A 243 3.15 9.55 26.44
C ILE A 243 4.55 9.82 27.01
N LEU A 244 5.60 9.52 26.25
CA LEU A 244 6.98 9.79 26.67
C LEU A 244 7.24 11.28 26.87
N ALA A 245 6.89 12.11 25.87
CA ALA A 245 7.05 13.56 25.96
C ALA A 245 6.30 14.14 27.17
N LYS A 246 5.07 13.67 27.41
CA LYS A 246 4.25 14.08 28.56
C LYS A 246 4.87 13.66 29.90
N ASN A 247 5.32 12.42 30.01
CA ASN A 247 5.90 11.90 31.24
C ASN A 247 7.22 12.59 31.57
N VAL A 248 8.10 12.77 30.58
CA VAL A 248 9.36 13.52 30.75
C VAL A 248 9.07 14.97 31.14
N SER A 249 8.10 15.62 30.48
CA SER A 249 7.69 16.99 30.83
C SER A 249 7.20 17.09 32.26
N THR A 250 6.35 16.16 32.69
CA THR A 250 5.77 16.14 34.05
C THR A 250 6.86 15.91 35.10
N VAL A 251 7.71 14.90 34.92
CA VAL A 251 8.76 14.52 35.88
C VAL A 251 9.80 15.64 36.04
N ASN A 252 10.17 16.31 34.96
CA ASN A 252 11.24 17.32 34.96
C ASN A 252 10.70 18.76 35.12
N THR A 253 9.37 18.95 35.12
CA THR A 253 8.74 20.27 34.91
C THR A 253 9.26 20.95 33.62
N ALA A 254 9.55 20.15 32.60
CA ALA A 254 10.10 20.63 31.33
C ALA A 254 9.02 21.29 30.47
N LYS A 255 9.39 22.35 29.76
CA LYS A 255 8.51 22.99 28.77
C LYS A 255 8.52 22.21 27.45
N VAL A 256 7.35 21.96 26.88
CA VAL A 256 7.23 21.33 25.56
C VAL A 256 7.10 22.40 24.49
N VAL A 257 7.93 22.30 23.44
CA VAL A 257 7.85 23.09 22.22
C VAL A 257 7.62 22.11 21.08
N ALA A 258 6.43 22.15 20.49
CA ALA A 258 6.05 21.29 19.37
C ALA A 258 5.88 22.13 18.11
N VAL A 259 6.48 21.67 17.01
CA VAL A 259 6.32 22.25 15.67
C VAL A 259 5.68 21.18 14.80
N GLY A 260 4.64 21.54 14.04
CA GLY A 260 4.00 20.61 13.14
C GLY A 260 2.95 21.24 12.23
N ASP A 261 2.59 20.50 11.18
CA ASP A 261 1.60 20.88 10.17
C ASP A 261 0.61 19.73 9.93
N ASP A 262 -0.60 19.85 10.47
CA ASP A 262 -1.66 18.85 10.32
C ASP A 262 -2.04 18.58 8.86
N TRP A 263 -1.92 19.57 7.96
CA TRP A 263 -2.20 19.39 6.53
C TRP A 263 -1.20 18.44 5.84
N GLN A 264 -0.07 18.14 6.49
CA GLN A 264 0.96 17.22 6.00
C GLN A 264 1.04 15.91 6.79
N SER A 265 0.07 15.60 7.65
CA SER A 265 0.02 14.33 8.39
C SER A 265 -0.36 13.16 7.48
N ILE A 266 0.62 12.36 7.04
CA ILE A 266 0.41 11.26 6.07
C ILE A 266 1.05 9.93 6.52
N PHE A 267 1.40 9.82 7.81
CA PHE A 267 2.11 8.65 8.36
C PHE A 267 1.25 7.82 9.34
N SER A 268 -0.08 7.82 9.23
CA SER A 268 -0.91 6.98 10.12
C SER A 268 -0.61 5.48 9.96
N PHE A 269 -0.20 5.07 8.76
CA PHE A 269 0.25 3.69 8.51
C PHE A 269 1.48 3.29 9.33
N ALA A 270 2.27 4.27 9.79
CA ALA A 270 3.42 4.10 10.70
C ALA A 270 3.04 4.37 12.17
N GLY A 271 1.75 4.44 12.48
CA GLY A 271 1.24 4.60 13.85
C GLY A 271 1.05 6.04 14.32
N SER A 272 1.24 7.05 13.45
CA SER A 272 0.95 8.45 13.79
C SER A 272 -0.55 8.67 14.06
N LYS A 273 -0.85 9.55 15.01
CA LYS A 273 -2.18 9.80 15.55
C LYS A 273 -2.49 11.30 15.49
N ILE A 274 -3.20 11.71 14.42
CA ILE A 274 -3.46 13.13 14.10
C ILE A 274 -4.24 13.85 15.20
N GLU A 275 -5.02 13.10 15.98
CA GLU A 275 -5.75 13.57 17.14
C GLU A 275 -4.89 14.30 18.19
N TYR A 276 -3.61 13.92 18.36
CA TYR A 276 -2.69 14.57 19.29
C TYR A 276 -2.34 15.99 18.83
N THR A 277 -2.40 16.23 17.53
CA THR A 277 -2.18 17.54 16.94
C THR A 277 -3.43 18.39 17.01
N TYR A 278 -4.60 17.85 16.63
CA TYR A 278 -5.86 18.58 16.71
C TYR A 278 -6.20 19.01 18.14
N ASN A 279 -5.96 18.13 19.11
CA ASN A 279 -6.31 18.37 20.51
C ASN A 279 -5.08 18.76 21.36
N PHE A 280 -4.05 19.35 20.75
CA PHE A 280 -2.80 19.67 21.46
C PHE A 280 -3.02 20.45 22.77
N LEU A 281 -3.93 21.44 22.77
CA LEU A 281 -4.26 22.22 23.96
C LEU A 281 -5.00 21.41 25.05
N SER A 282 -5.72 20.35 24.69
CA SER A 282 -6.32 19.44 25.67
C SER A 282 -5.25 18.63 26.39
N TYR A 283 -4.12 18.35 25.73
CA TYR A 283 -3.01 17.59 26.29
C TYR A 283 -1.98 18.46 27.01
N PHE A 284 -1.78 19.69 26.55
CA PHE A 284 -0.90 20.69 27.15
C PHE A 284 -1.68 22.00 27.40
N PRO A 285 -2.51 22.08 28.46
CA PRO A 285 -3.45 23.20 28.69
C PRO A 285 -2.81 24.58 28.88
N THR A 286 -1.55 24.63 29.28
CA THR A 286 -0.80 25.88 29.48
C THR A 286 -0.07 26.35 28.21
N ALA A 287 -0.14 25.56 27.12
CA ALA A 287 0.55 25.90 25.89
C ALA A 287 -0.12 27.07 25.15
N LYS A 288 0.67 27.72 24.29
CA LYS A 288 0.21 28.77 23.38
C LYS A 288 0.43 28.30 21.95
N ILE A 289 -0.61 28.39 21.11
CA ILE A 289 -0.48 28.12 19.68
C ILE A 289 0.04 29.37 18.98
N LEU A 290 1.18 29.24 18.31
CA LEU A 290 1.75 30.27 17.44
C LEU A 290 1.70 29.78 15.99
N LYS A 291 1.28 30.63 15.06
CA LYS A 291 1.12 30.27 13.64
C LYS A 291 2.19 30.95 12.80
N ILE A 292 2.88 30.19 11.96
CA ILE A 292 3.77 30.72 10.92
C ILE A 292 2.98 30.77 9.61
N SER A 293 2.45 31.95 9.27
CA SER A 293 1.58 32.12 8.10
C SER A 293 2.31 32.43 6.81
N LYS A 294 3.55 32.93 6.85
CA LYS A 294 4.27 33.35 5.64
C LYS A 294 4.97 32.16 4.99
N ALA A 295 4.55 31.82 3.77
CA ALA A 295 5.12 30.79 2.93
C ALA A 295 5.97 31.39 1.81
N TYR A 296 7.13 30.80 1.56
CA TYR A 296 8.10 31.28 0.56
C TYR A 296 8.25 30.33 -0.63
N ARG A 297 7.75 29.09 -0.51
CA ARG A 297 7.89 28.03 -1.52
C ARG A 297 6.90 28.23 -2.68
N ASN A 298 5.61 28.22 -2.37
CA ASN A 298 4.53 28.12 -3.34
C ASN A 298 3.99 29.51 -3.72
N SER A 299 3.42 29.63 -4.92
CA SER A 299 2.74 30.86 -5.33
C SER A 299 1.46 31.08 -4.54
N ARG A 300 1.00 32.34 -4.50
CA ARG A 300 -0.27 32.73 -3.87
C ARG A 300 -1.45 31.93 -4.43
N GLN A 301 -1.49 31.71 -5.75
CA GLN A 301 -2.53 30.92 -6.40
C GLN A 301 -2.48 29.44 -6.01
N LEU A 302 -1.28 28.83 -5.97
CA LEU A 302 -1.14 27.43 -5.57
C LEU A 302 -1.55 27.23 -4.12
N ILE A 303 -1.12 28.13 -3.23
CA ILE A 303 -1.56 28.15 -1.83
C ILE A 303 -3.08 28.23 -1.77
N LYS A 304 -3.71 29.17 -2.49
CA LYS A 304 -5.16 29.33 -2.48
C LYS A 304 -5.89 28.05 -2.93
N TYR A 305 -5.54 27.48 -4.08
CA TYR A 305 -6.21 26.28 -4.59
C TYR A 305 -5.98 25.05 -3.68
N SER A 306 -4.75 24.86 -3.21
CA SER A 306 -4.41 23.73 -2.32
C SER A 306 -5.03 23.88 -0.92
N SER A 307 -5.10 25.11 -0.38
CA SER A 307 -5.80 25.43 0.88
C SER A 307 -7.30 25.19 0.77
N ASP A 308 -7.96 25.68 -0.29
CA ASP A 308 -9.40 25.48 -0.51
C ASP A 308 -9.74 23.98 -0.64
N PHE A 309 -8.83 23.19 -1.22
CA PHE A 309 -8.97 21.74 -1.34
C PHE A 309 -8.80 21.01 0.00
N ILE A 310 -7.72 21.30 0.75
CA ILE A 310 -7.41 20.59 1.99
C ILE A 310 -8.38 20.99 3.11
N MET A 311 -8.85 22.25 3.14
CA MET A 311 -9.78 22.78 4.16
C MET A 311 -11.23 22.35 3.99
N LYS A 312 -11.56 21.53 2.98
CA LYS A 312 -12.84 20.81 2.99
C LYS A 312 -12.95 19.87 4.19
N ASN A 313 -11.82 19.40 4.73
CA ASN A 313 -11.80 18.74 6.01
C ASN A 313 -11.95 19.76 7.15
N THR A 314 -13.15 19.86 7.72
CA THR A 314 -13.45 20.83 8.77
C THR A 314 -12.84 20.50 10.13
N ASP A 315 -12.33 19.28 10.32
CA ASP A 315 -11.70 18.88 11.57
C ASP A 315 -10.24 19.41 11.68
N GLN A 316 -9.64 19.81 10.55
CA GLN A 316 -8.28 20.36 10.51
C GLN A 316 -8.16 21.75 11.15
N ILE A 317 -6.93 22.07 11.57
CA ILE A 317 -6.61 23.37 12.15
C ILE A 317 -6.70 24.43 11.05
N SER A 318 -7.69 25.32 11.16
CA SER A 318 -7.85 26.43 10.24
C SER A 318 -6.67 27.40 10.33
N LYS A 319 -6.03 27.64 9.19
CA LYS A 319 -4.90 28.55 9.03
C LYS A 319 -4.90 29.15 7.63
N GLN A 320 -4.36 30.36 7.55
CA GLN A 320 -4.19 31.09 6.30
C GLN A 320 -2.69 31.22 6.02
N LEU A 321 -2.29 30.73 4.84
CA LEU A 321 -0.93 30.87 4.33
C LEU A 321 -0.86 32.07 3.38
N LEU A 322 0.21 32.84 3.46
CA LEU A 322 0.45 34.05 2.69
C LEU A 322 1.76 33.90 1.90
N SER A 323 1.72 34.18 0.61
CA SER A 323 2.91 34.20 -0.25
C SER A 323 2.95 35.48 -1.08
N THR A 324 4.16 35.93 -1.38
CA THR A 324 4.44 37.06 -2.28
C THR A 324 4.77 36.60 -3.70
N LYS A 325 4.93 35.29 -3.92
CA LYS A 325 5.21 34.72 -5.23
C LYS A 325 3.91 34.62 -6.03
N GLU A 326 3.93 35.11 -7.27
CA GLU A 326 2.79 35.00 -8.19
C GLU A 326 3.07 33.92 -9.24
N ASN A 327 2.07 33.09 -9.51
CA ASN A 327 2.01 32.24 -10.70
C ASN A 327 0.52 32.04 -11.02
N PRO A 328 -0.02 32.62 -12.10
CA PRO A 328 -1.45 32.55 -12.41
C PRO A 328 -1.93 31.15 -12.83
N SER A 329 -1.02 30.25 -13.21
CA SER A 329 -1.35 28.90 -13.66
C SER A 329 -0.39 27.85 -13.06
N PRO A 330 -0.38 27.68 -11.71
CA PRO A 330 0.59 26.81 -11.06
C PRO A 330 0.21 25.33 -11.14
N ILE A 331 -1.06 25.00 -11.39
CA ILE A 331 -1.55 23.63 -11.60
C ILE A 331 -1.87 23.49 -13.08
N LYS A 332 -1.26 22.51 -13.74
CA LYS A 332 -1.42 22.24 -15.17
C LYS A 332 -1.98 20.83 -15.37
N PHE A 333 -3.17 20.73 -15.96
CA PHE A 333 -3.77 19.45 -16.33
C PHE A 333 -3.22 19.01 -17.69
N VAL A 334 -2.59 17.85 -17.73
CA VAL A 334 -1.98 17.28 -18.94
C VAL A 334 -2.72 16.00 -19.30
N PHE A 335 -3.51 16.08 -20.36
CA PHE A 335 -4.42 15.00 -20.73
C PHE A 335 -3.74 13.90 -21.57
N PHE A 336 -4.10 12.65 -21.31
CA PHE A 336 -3.64 11.47 -22.06
C PHE A 336 -4.81 10.54 -22.43
N GLU A 337 -4.65 9.75 -23.49
CA GLU A 337 -5.61 8.68 -23.89
C GLU A 337 -5.37 7.41 -23.08
N GLU A 338 -6.36 6.52 -22.97
CA GLU A 338 -6.24 5.26 -22.22
C GLU A 338 -4.97 4.47 -22.60
N GLY A 339 -4.22 4.03 -21.60
CA GLY A 339 -2.94 3.32 -21.77
C GLY A 339 -1.77 4.18 -22.26
N LYS A 340 -1.92 5.51 -22.36
CA LYS A 340 -0.89 6.44 -22.86
C LYS A 340 -0.29 7.39 -21.81
N GLU A 341 -0.50 7.12 -20.52
CA GLU A 341 0.00 7.97 -19.44
C GLU A 341 1.53 8.16 -19.48
N TYR A 342 2.30 7.07 -19.56
CA TYR A 342 3.76 7.14 -19.53
C TYR A 342 4.38 7.65 -20.83
N GLN A 343 3.75 7.37 -21.98
CA GLN A 343 4.06 8.06 -23.22
C GLN A 343 3.90 9.59 -23.04
N LYS A 344 2.82 10.03 -22.39
CA LYS A 344 2.57 11.46 -22.15
C LYS A 344 3.55 12.05 -21.12
N LEU A 345 3.94 11.28 -20.11
CA LEU A 345 4.97 11.64 -19.14
C LEU A 345 6.29 11.99 -19.84
N LYS A 346 6.76 11.15 -20.77
CA LYS A 346 7.99 11.40 -21.55
C LYS A 346 7.93 12.70 -22.34
N GLU A 347 6.84 12.92 -23.07
CA GLU A 347 6.63 14.16 -23.83
C GLU A 347 6.69 15.39 -22.92
N LEU A 348 6.09 15.28 -21.72
CA LEU A 348 6.04 16.37 -20.76
C LEU A 348 7.42 16.67 -20.15
N ILE A 349 8.21 15.64 -19.80
CA ILE A 349 9.58 15.81 -19.31
C ILE A 349 10.42 16.60 -20.32
N LEU A 350 10.39 16.21 -21.60
CA LEU A 350 11.10 16.91 -22.66
C LEU A 350 10.59 18.35 -22.86
N ALA A 351 9.28 18.57 -22.76
CA ALA A 351 8.71 19.91 -22.86
C ALA A 351 9.15 20.83 -21.71
N ILE A 352 9.21 20.30 -20.48
CA ILE A 352 9.71 21.04 -19.31
C ILE A 352 11.19 21.37 -19.48
N HIS A 353 12.02 20.38 -19.82
CA HIS A 353 13.45 20.58 -20.01
C HIS A 353 13.75 21.57 -21.15
N LYS A 354 13.01 21.51 -22.26
CA LYS A 354 13.14 22.49 -23.36
C LYS A 354 12.82 23.92 -22.91
N ASN A 355 11.88 24.09 -21.98
CA ASN A 355 11.51 25.39 -21.45
C ASN A 355 12.53 25.93 -20.43
N ASN A 356 13.08 25.05 -19.59
CA ASN A 356 14.16 25.39 -18.66
C ASN A 356 15.06 24.17 -18.41
N LYS A 357 16.27 24.19 -18.97
CA LYS A 357 17.23 23.10 -18.84
C LYS A 357 17.69 22.82 -17.41
N ASN A 358 17.65 23.84 -16.55
CA ASN A 358 18.11 23.77 -15.17
C ASN A 358 16.98 23.40 -14.18
N SER A 359 15.77 23.11 -14.67
CA SER A 359 14.67 22.73 -13.80
C SER A 359 14.87 21.31 -13.30
N HIS A 360 14.90 21.15 -11.97
CA HIS A 360 14.74 19.84 -11.36
C HIS A 360 13.28 19.37 -11.49
N ILE A 361 13.07 18.14 -11.94
CA ILE A 361 11.75 17.53 -12.14
C ILE A 361 11.55 16.41 -11.10
N LEU A 362 10.43 16.46 -10.39
CA LEU A 362 10.05 15.42 -9.43
C LEU A 362 8.79 14.71 -9.90
N ILE A 363 8.88 13.41 -10.17
CA ILE A 363 7.78 12.54 -10.56
C ILE A 363 7.24 11.84 -9.31
N LEU A 364 5.95 12.01 -9.04
CA LEU A 364 5.28 11.50 -7.86
C LEU A 364 4.17 10.52 -8.20
N GLY A 365 4.19 9.35 -7.56
CA GLY A 365 3.16 8.33 -7.63
C GLY A 365 2.65 7.94 -6.25
N ARG A 366 1.45 7.35 -6.16
CA ARG A 366 0.90 6.91 -4.88
C ARG A 366 1.64 5.71 -4.28
N THR A 367 2.14 4.81 -5.11
CA THR A 367 2.79 3.55 -4.71
C THR A 367 4.08 3.34 -5.51
N ASN A 368 5.01 2.53 -4.98
CA ASN A 368 6.21 2.16 -5.73
C ASN A 368 5.83 1.51 -7.05
N LYS A 369 4.84 0.61 -7.07
CA LYS A 369 4.33 0.02 -8.32
C LYS A 369 3.98 1.04 -9.42
N ILE A 370 3.36 2.18 -9.07
CA ILE A 370 3.04 3.23 -10.05
C ILE A 370 4.33 3.89 -10.58
N ILE A 371 5.32 4.11 -9.70
CA ILE A 371 6.64 4.61 -10.10
C ILE A 371 7.34 3.57 -10.99
N ASP A 372 7.41 2.31 -10.55
CA ASP A 372 8.13 1.25 -11.26
C ASP A 372 7.58 1.01 -12.67
N THR A 373 6.27 1.13 -12.87
CA THR A 373 5.64 1.01 -14.21
C THR A 373 6.14 2.07 -15.19
N MET A 374 6.65 3.23 -14.75
CA MET A 374 7.20 4.22 -15.67
C MET A 374 8.46 3.73 -16.39
N TYR A 375 9.19 2.77 -15.80
CA TYR A 375 10.39 2.16 -16.39
C TYR A 375 10.07 1.07 -17.42
N GLU A 376 8.78 0.76 -17.66
CA GLU A 376 8.38 -0.03 -18.82
C GLU A 376 8.58 0.74 -20.14
N GLU A 377 8.69 2.08 -20.06
CA GLU A 377 9.10 2.92 -21.19
C GLU A 377 10.63 2.87 -21.36
N PRO A 378 11.16 2.42 -22.52
CA PRO A 378 12.60 2.23 -22.72
C PRO A 378 13.48 3.46 -22.46
N GLU A 379 12.92 4.66 -22.64
CA GLU A 379 13.64 5.91 -22.47
C GLU A 379 13.75 6.35 -21.00
N LEU A 380 12.99 5.75 -20.07
CA LEU A 380 13.10 6.05 -18.65
C LEU A 380 13.85 4.90 -17.97
N ILE A 381 15.03 5.20 -17.46
CA ILE A 381 15.94 4.22 -16.87
C ILE A 381 16.03 4.47 -15.37
N ASP A 382 15.76 3.43 -14.58
CA ASP A 382 15.96 3.45 -13.13
C ASP A 382 17.45 3.56 -12.81
N ASP A 383 17.82 4.55 -12.00
CA ASP A 383 19.18 4.79 -11.54
C ASP A 383 19.21 4.72 -10.00
N MET A 384 20.36 5.00 -9.39
CA MET A 384 20.48 4.87 -7.94
C MET A 384 19.47 5.73 -7.15
N GLU A 385 18.90 5.12 -6.12
CA GLU A 385 17.98 5.71 -5.12
C GLU A 385 16.62 6.18 -5.66
N THR A 386 16.55 7.41 -6.14
CA THR A 386 15.34 8.02 -6.72
C THR A 386 15.61 8.62 -8.08
N LYS A 387 16.85 8.55 -8.57
CA LYS A 387 17.24 9.19 -9.81
C LYS A 387 16.66 8.43 -11.01
N VAL A 388 16.17 9.21 -11.96
CA VAL A 388 15.62 8.70 -13.23
C VAL A 388 16.47 9.26 -14.35
N LYS A 389 17.07 8.38 -15.15
CA LYS A 389 17.80 8.77 -16.36
C LYS A 389 16.85 8.78 -17.55
N TYR A 390 16.98 9.80 -18.39
CA TYR A 390 16.27 9.86 -19.66
C TYR A 390 17.22 9.47 -20.80
N GLN A 391 16.92 8.40 -21.53
CA GLN A 391 17.78 7.89 -22.60
C GLN A 391 18.03 8.96 -23.67
N GLY A 392 19.31 9.22 -23.96
CA GLY A 392 19.73 10.23 -24.94
C GLY A 392 19.83 11.65 -24.39
N TYR A 393 19.59 11.86 -23.09
CA TYR A 393 19.77 13.15 -22.43
C TYR A 393 20.49 13.00 -21.09
N ASP A 394 21.72 13.52 -21.02
CA ASP A 394 22.54 13.46 -19.80
C ASP A 394 22.29 14.66 -18.86
N ASP A 395 21.60 15.71 -19.32
CA ASP A 395 21.41 16.98 -18.61
C ASP A 395 20.00 17.17 -18.02
N ILE A 396 19.10 16.19 -18.14
CA ILE A 396 17.78 16.26 -17.48
C ILE A 396 17.88 15.72 -16.05
N ASP A 397 17.62 16.58 -15.07
CA ASP A 397 17.64 16.23 -13.65
C ASP A 397 16.24 15.81 -13.16
N ILE A 398 16.07 14.50 -12.91
CA ILE A 398 14.79 13.88 -12.57
C ILE A 398 14.93 12.98 -11.34
N ASP A 399 13.98 13.11 -10.42
CA ASP A 399 13.75 12.13 -9.36
C ASP A 399 12.33 11.55 -9.45
N GLY A 400 12.19 10.23 -9.25
CA GLY A 400 10.94 9.49 -9.21
C GLY A 400 10.75 8.81 -7.85
N MET A 401 9.62 9.10 -7.18
CA MET A 401 9.35 8.50 -5.87
C MET A 401 7.88 8.55 -5.47
N THR A 402 7.54 7.84 -4.39
CA THR A 402 6.20 7.96 -3.81
C THR A 402 5.97 9.32 -3.16
N ILE A 403 4.71 9.76 -3.13
CA ILE A 403 4.33 11.01 -2.44
C ILE A 403 4.78 10.98 -0.96
N HIS A 404 4.72 9.83 -0.29
CA HIS A 404 5.18 9.67 1.09
C HIS A 404 6.68 9.96 1.23
N LYS A 405 7.52 9.37 0.36
CA LYS A 405 8.98 9.60 0.35
C LYS A 405 9.34 11.05 0.03
N SER A 406 8.47 11.77 -0.70
CA SER A 406 8.66 13.17 -1.06
C SER A 406 8.41 14.19 0.06
N LYS A 407 7.83 13.77 1.20
CA LYS A 407 7.53 14.69 2.30
C LYS A 407 8.83 15.33 2.81
N GLY A 408 8.79 16.64 3.02
CA GLY A 408 9.98 17.45 3.34
C GLY A 408 10.80 17.90 2.13
N LEU A 409 10.72 17.20 0.99
CA LEU A 409 11.43 17.58 -0.23
C LEU A 409 10.74 18.73 -0.96
N THR A 410 11.45 19.32 -1.93
CA THR A 410 10.94 20.39 -2.81
C THR A 410 11.65 20.33 -4.16
N SER A 411 10.89 20.48 -5.24
CA SER A 411 11.35 20.48 -6.63
C SER A 411 10.92 21.75 -7.36
N ASP A 412 11.56 22.10 -8.47
CA ASP A 412 11.12 23.25 -9.28
C ASP A 412 9.83 22.92 -10.01
N GLU A 413 9.77 21.75 -10.63
CA GLU A 413 8.61 21.21 -11.34
C GLU A 413 8.23 19.86 -10.73
N VAL A 414 6.92 19.60 -10.59
CA VAL A 414 6.40 18.32 -10.05
C VAL A 414 5.42 17.73 -11.05
N ILE A 415 5.55 16.46 -11.39
CA ILE A 415 4.60 15.71 -12.21
C ILE A 415 3.96 14.64 -11.33
N ILE A 416 2.64 14.59 -11.27
CA ILE A 416 1.91 13.57 -10.51
C ILE A 416 1.26 12.59 -11.49
N ILE A 417 1.53 11.31 -11.28
CA ILE A 417 1.10 10.18 -12.13
C ILE A 417 0.22 9.19 -11.35
N GLY A 418 -0.54 8.36 -12.05
CA GLY A 418 -1.45 7.38 -11.48
C GLY A 418 -2.67 8.01 -10.80
N LEU A 419 -3.15 9.13 -11.33
CA LEU A 419 -4.31 9.89 -10.83
C LEU A 419 -5.64 9.36 -11.39
N ASP A 420 -5.82 8.04 -11.32
CA ASP A 420 -6.99 7.34 -11.83
C ASP A 420 -8.05 7.08 -10.73
N SER A 421 -9.11 6.36 -11.09
CA SER A 421 -10.23 6.00 -10.19
C SER A 421 -9.82 5.22 -8.93
N ARG A 422 -8.59 4.69 -8.86
CA ARG A 422 -8.02 4.01 -7.69
C ARG A 422 -7.37 4.97 -6.70
N PHE A 423 -7.30 6.27 -7.01
CA PHE A 423 -6.84 7.33 -6.11
C PHE A 423 -7.96 8.35 -5.89
N PRO A 424 -8.37 8.68 -4.65
CA PRO A 424 -7.88 8.14 -3.40
C PRO A 424 -8.21 6.65 -3.30
N LYS A 425 -7.27 5.88 -2.75
CA LYS A 425 -7.50 4.46 -2.52
C LYS A 425 -8.55 4.34 -1.42
N PRO A 426 -9.68 3.61 -1.64
CA PRO A 426 -10.54 3.28 -0.53
C PRO A 426 -9.70 2.60 0.55
N TYR A 427 -9.96 2.95 1.82
CA TYR A 427 -9.22 2.53 3.01
C TYR A 427 -8.54 1.19 2.79
N TYR A 428 -7.23 1.12 3.09
CA TYR A 428 -6.41 -0.08 3.05
C TYR A 428 -7.31 -1.29 3.30
N GLY A 429 -7.43 -2.24 2.38
CA GLY A 429 -8.17 -3.48 2.65
C GLY A 429 -7.60 -4.03 3.95
N ASP A 430 -8.34 -3.84 5.04
CA ASP A 430 -7.70 -3.68 6.34
C ASP A 430 -7.25 -5.06 6.76
N PHE A 431 -5.94 -5.25 6.78
CA PHE A 431 -5.35 -6.41 7.41
C PHE A 431 -5.91 -6.45 8.84
N TRP A 432 -6.67 -7.49 9.16
CA TRP A 432 -7.56 -7.54 10.33
C TRP A 432 -6.87 -7.18 11.66
N LEU A 433 -5.56 -7.38 11.74
CA LEU A 433 -4.78 -7.02 12.92
C LEU A 433 -4.71 -5.51 13.18
N LYS A 434 -4.86 -4.68 12.15
CA LYS A 434 -4.92 -3.22 12.31
C LYS A 434 -6.11 -2.78 13.17
N GLU A 435 -7.23 -3.50 13.12
CA GLU A 435 -8.41 -3.22 13.94
C GLU A 435 -8.12 -3.37 15.44
N ILE A 436 -7.12 -4.16 15.82
CA ILE A 436 -6.69 -4.33 17.22
C ILE A 436 -5.90 -3.13 17.74
N TYR A 437 -5.27 -2.37 16.83
CA TYR A 437 -4.47 -1.18 17.16
C TYR A 437 -5.16 0.13 16.77
N LYS A 438 -6.35 0.05 16.16
CA LYS A 438 -7.14 1.21 15.81
C LYS A 438 -7.62 1.87 17.11
N ASN A 439 -7.33 3.16 17.22
CA ASN A 439 -7.83 3.96 18.32
C ASN A 439 -9.24 4.40 17.90
N ASN A 440 -10.27 3.66 18.35
CA ASN A 440 -11.66 3.82 17.93
C ASN A 440 -12.35 5.12 18.41
N TRP A 441 -11.60 6.10 18.90
CA TRP A 441 -12.16 7.30 19.53
C TRP A 441 -12.11 8.54 18.62
N TYR A 442 -11.39 8.48 17.49
CA TYR A 442 -11.30 9.60 16.57
C TYR A 442 -11.21 9.13 15.11
N GLU A 443 -12.20 9.51 14.31
CA GLU A 443 -12.20 9.38 12.85
C GLU A 443 -12.60 10.74 12.27
N GLU A 444 -11.89 11.16 11.23
CA GLU A 444 -12.16 12.42 10.55
C GLU A 444 -13.45 12.30 9.73
N LYS A 445 -14.29 13.34 9.75
CA LYS A 445 -15.64 13.27 9.18
C LYS A 445 -15.66 13.15 7.67
N ILE A 446 -14.62 13.63 7.00
CA ILE A 446 -14.53 13.62 5.54
C ILE A 446 -13.96 12.27 5.06
N PRO A 447 -14.53 11.66 4.00
CA PRO A 447 -13.93 10.48 3.40
C PRO A 447 -12.52 10.78 2.87
N PHE A 448 -11.64 9.78 3.00
CA PHE A 448 -10.27 9.81 2.48
C PHE A 448 -9.43 10.99 3.01
N ALA A 449 -9.61 11.37 4.27
CA ALA A 449 -8.92 12.51 4.89
C ALA A 449 -7.39 12.43 4.74
N GLU A 450 -6.79 11.26 4.95
CA GLU A 450 -5.35 11.06 4.76
C GLU A 450 -4.92 11.15 3.30
N GLU A 451 -5.64 10.51 2.37
CA GLU A 451 -5.31 10.60 0.95
C GLU A 451 -5.48 12.04 0.42
N ARG A 452 -6.38 12.82 1.02
CA ARG A 452 -6.52 14.26 0.76
C ARG A 452 -5.28 15.04 1.19
N ARG A 453 -4.76 14.77 2.41
CA ARG A 453 -3.47 15.32 2.88
C ARG A 453 -2.32 14.87 1.98
N LEU A 454 -2.34 13.63 1.52
CA LEU A 454 -1.35 13.09 0.60
C LEU A 454 -1.37 13.85 -0.74
N PHE A 455 -2.55 14.08 -1.32
CA PHE A 455 -2.66 14.89 -2.53
C PHE A 455 -2.22 16.35 -2.30
N TYR A 456 -2.56 16.95 -1.16
CA TYR A 456 -2.06 18.28 -0.78
C TYR A 456 -0.53 18.32 -0.68
N VAL A 457 0.09 17.31 -0.06
CA VAL A 457 1.56 17.19 0.00
C VAL A 457 2.15 17.16 -1.40
N ALA A 458 1.59 16.34 -2.30
CA ALA A 458 2.05 16.23 -3.68
C ALA A 458 1.93 17.56 -4.45
N LEU A 459 0.78 18.24 -4.36
CA LEU A 459 0.55 19.55 -4.98
C LEU A 459 1.54 20.62 -4.49
N THR A 460 1.99 20.53 -3.24
CA THR A 460 2.84 21.55 -2.60
C THR A 460 4.34 21.27 -2.66
N ARG A 461 4.77 20.16 -3.26
CA ARG A 461 6.21 19.84 -3.46
C ARG A 461 6.90 20.70 -4.51
N THR A 462 6.17 21.52 -5.26
CA THR A 462 6.71 22.36 -6.34
C THR A 462 7.06 23.77 -5.87
N LYS A 463 8.12 24.36 -6.41
CA LYS A 463 8.35 25.81 -6.36
C LYS A 463 7.55 26.52 -7.45
N ASN A 464 7.44 25.96 -8.66
CA ASN A 464 6.89 26.66 -9.81
C ASN A 464 5.54 26.09 -10.26
N ASN A 465 5.55 24.91 -10.89
CA ASN A 465 4.34 24.28 -11.42
C ASN A 465 4.22 22.82 -10.95
N VAL A 466 2.98 22.39 -10.79
CA VAL A 466 2.60 20.99 -10.66
C VAL A 466 1.78 20.58 -11.88
N TYR A 467 2.17 19.48 -12.51
CA TYR A 467 1.51 18.89 -13.65
C TYR A 467 0.75 17.65 -13.18
N LEU A 468 -0.53 17.59 -13.47
CA LEU A 468 -1.39 16.45 -13.16
C LEU A 468 -1.62 15.70 -14.48
N LEU A 469 -1.10 14.48 -14.60
CA LEU A 469 -1.46 13.61 -15.73
C LEU A 469 -2.89 13.11 -15.52
N VAL A 470 -3.76 13.36 -16.49
CA VAL A 470 -5.20 13.09 -16.38
C VAL A 470 -5.69 12.30 -17.58
N ASN A 471 -6.34 11.16 -17.34
CA ASN A 471 -6.98 10.40 -18.40
C ASN A 471 -8.10 11.24 -19.03
N LYS A 472 -8.19 11.30 -20.36
CA LYS A 472 -9.28 11.99 -21.06
C LYS A 472 -10.65 11.39 -20.76
N ASP A 473 -10.72 10.09 -20.51
CA ASP A 473 -11.93 9.46 -20.02
C ASP A 473 -12.21 9.87 -18.57
N ALA A 474 -13.36 10.50 -18.34
CA ALA A 474 -13.76 11.00 -17.03
C ALA A 474 -14.04 9.88 -16.01
N ASP A 475 -14.49 8.71 -16.46
CA ASP A 475 -14.80 7.57 -15.57
C ASP A 475 -13.54 6.95 -14.97
N ASN A 476 -12.40 7.20 -15.62
CA ASN A 476 -11.10 6.71 -15.21
C ASN A 476 -10.28 7.73 -14.39
N ARG A 477 -10.84 8.89 -14.02
CA ARG A 477 -10.13 9.93 -13.26
C ARG A 477 -10.33 9.78 -11.76
N SER A 478 -9.30 10.19 -11.01
CA SER A 478 -9.43 10.44 -9.58
C SER A 478 -10.52 11.49 -9.28
N PRO A 479 -11.42 11.29 -8.30
CA PRO A 479 -12.37 12.31 -7.88
C PRO A 479 -11.68 13.59 -7.36
N PHE A 480 -10.44 13.51 -6.85
CA PHE A 480 -9.69 14.69 -6.43
C PHE A 480 -9.29 15.59 -7.61
N ILE A 481 -9.18 15.05 -8.82
CA ILE A 481 -8.91 15.85 -10.03
C ILE A 481 -10.10 16.72 -10.39
N ASN A 482 -11.31 16.16 -10.37
CA ASN A 482 -12.54 16.91 -10.60
C ASN A 482 -12.72 17.99 -9.51
N GLU A 483 -12.38 17.64 -8.27
CA GLU A 483 -12.49 18.55 -7.15
C GLU A 483 -11.55 19.77 -7.27
N ILE A 484 -10.26 19.56 -7.53
CA ILE A 484 -9.29 20.65 -7.66
C ILE A 484 -9.59 21.51 -8.90
N TYR A 485 -10.06 20.89 -9.99
CA TYR A 485 -10.48 21.60 -11.19
C TYR A 485 -11.64 22.57 -10.91
N ASN A 486 -12.68 22.10 -10.20
CA ASN A 486 -13.82 22.94 -9.80
C ASN A 486 -13.39 24.09 -8.88
N ILE A 487 -12.48 23.84 -7.94
CA ILE A 487 -11.91 24.89 -7.08
C ILE A 487 -11.21 25.96 -7.92
N MET A 488 -10.46 25.56 -8.95
CA MET A 488 -9.77 26.53 -9.82
C MET A 488 -10.75 27.37 -10.66
N ILE A 489 -11.82 26.78 -11.19
CA ILE A 489 -12.84 27.52 -11.96
C ILE A 489 -13.55 28.55 -11.07
N ASN A 490 -14.11 28.12 -9.94
CA ASN A 490 -14.87 29.00 -9.05
C ASN A 490 -14.04 30.19 -8.56
N ASN A 491 -12.74 29.98 -8.36
CA ASN A 491 -11.81 31.03 -7.96
C ASN A 491 -11.39 31.96 -9.11
N LYS A 492 -11.45 31.53 -10.37
CA LYS A 492 -11.25 32.41 -11.54
C LYS A 492 -12.44 33.34 -11.77
N GLU A 493 -13.65 32.91 -11.40
CA GLU A 493 -14.86 33.75 -11.45
C GLU A 493 -14.94 34.79 -10.31
N SER A 494 -14.12 34.59 -9.26
CA SER A 494 -14.08 35.44 -8.06
C SER A 494 -12.96 36.51 -8.08
N ILE A 495 -12.20 36.61 -9.17
CA ILE A 495 -11.11 37.58 -9.42
C ILE A 495 -11.54 38.43 -10.61
#